data_AF-A0A8T3PXM9-F1
#
_entry.id   AF-A0A8T3PXM9-F1
#
_cell.length_a   1.000
_cell.length_b   1.000
_cell.length_c   1.000
_cell.angle_alpha   90.00
_cell.angle_beta   90.00
_cell.angle_gamma   90.00
#
_symmetry.space_group_name_H-M   'P 1'
#
loop_
_entity.id
_entity.type
_entity.pdbx_description
1 polymer ?
#
loop_
_entity_poly.entity_id
_entity_poly.type
_entity_poly.pdbx_seq_one_letter_code
_entity_poly.pdbx_strand_id
1 'polypeptide(L)'
;MVERLGMLQLDPTAAIAPSADLVVWSRIGSAYRPADLKQALEQDRTLFEFNAVVRPMRDLGLYLARDSDWSPYEKQRAWLRDNDRFRRDVLDRLATSGPSISRDIADTSVVPWPSTGWTNDRNVTQMLEFLMIRGEVAITGRVGRERVWDLAERVYPRD
;
A
#
# COMPACT_ATOMS: atom_id res chain seq x y z
N MET A 1 -13.88 13.06 -7.92
CA MET A 1 -14.80 11.89 -8.10
C MET A 1 -14.64 10.86 -7.00
N VAL A 2 -13.44 10.29 -6.76
CA VAL A 2 -13.22 9.34 -5.66
C VAL A 2 -13.69 9.93 -4.33
N GLU A 3 -13.53 11.24 -4.15
CA GLU A 3 -14.10 11.99 -3.02
C GLU A 3 -15.61 11.84 -2.82
N ARG A 4 -16.40 11.73 -3.90
CA ARG A 4 -17.85 11.51 -3.85
C ARG A 4 -18.21 10.02 -3.69
N LEU A 5 -17.30 9.11 -4.06
CA LEU A 5 -17.49 7.67 -3.94
C LEU A 5 -16.99 7.08 -2.62
N GLY A 6 -16.10 7.80 -1.92
CA GLY A 6 -15.43 7.33 -0.71
C GLY A 6 -14.36 6.26 -0.96
N MET A 7 -14.47 5.46 -2.03
CA MET A 7 -13.48 4.43 -2.38
C MET A 7 -13.48 4.02 -3.85
N LEU A 8 -12.34 3.49 -4.32
CA LEU A 8 -12.19 2.82 -5.61
C LEU A 8 -11.29 1.59 -5.46
N GLN A 9 -11.80 0.39 -5.70
CA GLN A 9 -11.03 -0.84 -5.57
C GLN A 9 -10.15 -1.09 -6.80
N LEU A 10 -8.88 -1.43 -6.59
CA LEU A 10 -7.94 -1.83 -7.64
C LEU A 10 -7.94 -3.36 -7.79
N ASP A 11 -8.62 -3.85 -8.82
CA ASP A 11 -8.44 -5.23 -9.28
C ASP A 11 -7.47 -5.22 -10.47
N PRO A 12 -6.30 -5.87 -10.35
CA PRO A 12 -5.34 -5.86 -11.44
C PRO A 12 -5.79 -6.77 -12.60
N THR A 13 -6.79 -7.65 -12.44
CA THR A 13 -7.33 -8.49 -13.51
C THR A 13 -7.96 -7.63 -14.61
N ALA A 14 -7.38 -7.63 -15.81
CA ALA A 14 -7.83 -6.79 -16.92
C ALA A 14 -8.10 -7.65 -18.16
N ALA A 15 -9.35 -8.09 -18.32
CA ALA A 15 -9.81 -8.65 -19.59
C ALA A 15 -10.03 -7.56 -20.65
N ILE A 16 -10.35 -6.33 -20.21
CA ILE A 16 -10.65 -5.17 -21.07
C ILE A 16 -9.90 -3.92 -20.58
N ALA A 17 -10.05 -3.57 -19.30
CA ALA A 17 -9.30 -2.53 -18.59
C ALA A 17 -9.33 -2.81 -17.08
N PRO A 18 -8.43 -2.25 -16.26
CA PRO A 18 -8.52 -2.34 -14.80
C PRO A 18 -9.89 -1.88 -14.27
N SER A 19 -10.40 -2.55 -13.24
CA SER A 19 -11.76 -2.27 -12.71
C SER A 19 -11.94 -0.81 -12.28
N ALA A 20 -10.90 -0.22 -11.68
CA ALA A 20 -10.87 1.18 -11.28
C ALA A 20 -11.15 2.12 -12.46
N ASP A 21 -10.52 1.88 -13.61
CA ASP A 21 -10.66 2.72 -14.79
C ASP A 21 -12.07 2.62 -15.38
N LEU A 22 -12.65 1.42 -15.40
CA LEU A 22 -14.03 1.20 -15.85
C LEU A 22 -15.05 1.92 -14.96
N VAL A 23 -14.83 1.90 -13.65
CA VAL A 23 -15.70 2.52 -12.64
C VAL A 23 -15.61 4.05 -12.69
N VAL A 24 -14.44 4.60 -13.05
CA VAL A 24 -14.27 6.05 -13.27
C VAL A 24 -14.88 6.45 -14.61
N TRP A 25 -14.57 5.73 -15.68
CA TRP A 25 -15.07 5.99 -17.03
C TRP A 25 -16.60 5.96 -17.09
N SER A 26 -17.26 5.03 -16.41
CA SER A 26 -18.73 4.97 -16.38
C SER A 26 -19.41 6.20 -15.74
N ARG A 27 -18.66 7.03 -14.99
CA ARG A 27 -19.19 8.22 -14.31
C ARG A 27 -18.81 9.54 -14.98
N ILE A 28 -17.58 9.65 -15.48
CA ILE A 28 -17.05 10.89 -16.06
C ILE A 28 -16.96 10.80 -17.60
N GLY A 29 -17.24 9.63 -18.16
CA GLY A 29 -17.28 9.38 -19.60
C GLY A 29 -15.92 9.59 -20.26
N SER A 30 -15.97 10.01 -21.52
CA SER A 30 -14.80 10.23 -22.37
C SER A 30 -13.87 11.36 -21.90
N ALA A 31 -14.23 12.12 -20.87
CA ALA A 31 -13.35 13.12 -20.27
C ALA A 31 -12.29 12.49 -19.35
N TYR A 32 -12.52 11.27 -18.85
CA TYR A 32 -11.54 10.57 -18.02
C TYR A 32 -10.31 10.16 -18.82
N ARG A 33 -9.13 10.34 -18.22
CA ARG A 33 -7.88 9.74 -18.68
C ARG A 33 -7.30 8.90 -17.55
N PRO A 34 -6.84 7.65 -17.79
CA PRO A 34 -6.15 6.85 -16.77
C PRO A 34 -4.96 7.58 -16.12
N ALA A 35 -4.32 8.48 -16.88
CA ALA A 35 -3.26 9.35 -16.39
C ALA A 35 -3.70 10.24 -15.22
N ASP A 36 -4.98 10.64 -15.14
CA ASP A 36 -5.49 11.50 -14.07
C ASP A 36 -5.47 10.77 -12.72
N LEU A 37 -5.80 9.48 -12.71
CA LEU A 37 -5.74 8.67 -11.49
C LEU A 37 -4.30 8.49 -11.02
N LYS A 38 -3.39 8.24 -11.97
CA LYS A 38 -1.95 8.14 -11.70
C LYS A 38 -1.39 9.45 -11.15
N GLN A 39 -1.73 10.59 -11.77
CA GLN A 39 -1.33 11.92 -11.32
C GLN A 39 -1.81 12.19 -9.90
N ALA A 40 -3.07 11.92 -9.60
CA ALA A 40 -3.67 12.14 -8.28
C ALA A 40 -3.03 11.28 -7.17
N LEU A 41 -2.62 10.04 -7.49
CA LEU A 41 -1.97 9.12 -6.57
C LEU A 41 -0.48 9.42 -6.38
N GLU A 42 0.26 9.62 -7.47
CA GLU A 42 1.73 9.59 -7.46
C GLU A 42 2.37 10.97 -7.39
N GLN A 43 1.68 12.01 -7.87
CA GLN A 43 2.23 13.37 -7.98
C GLN A 43 1.50 14.35 -7.06
N ASP A 44 0.19 14.50 -7.24
CA ASP A 44 -0.59 15.52 -6.52
C ASP A 44 -0.87 15.12 -5.07
N ARG A 45 -0.75 13.82 -4.75
CA ARG A 45 -1.06 13.24 -3.42
C ARG A 45 -2.44 13.63 -2.88
N THR A 46 -3.40 13.80 -3.78
CA THR A 46 -4.81 14.04 -3.43
C THR A 46 -5.55 12.74 -3.14
N LEU A 47 -4.98 11.60 -3.58
CA LEU A 47 -5.46 10.25 -3.30
C LEU A 47 -4.33 9.40 -2.71
N PHE A 48 -4.69 8.37 -1.95
CA PHE A 48 -3.77 7.34 -1.49
C PHE A 48 -4.31 5.94 -1.79
N GLU A 49 -3.41 4.97 -1.96
CA GLU A 49 -3.76 3.56 -2.02
C GLU A 49 -3.51 2.90 -0.67
N PHE A 50 -4.51 2.18 -0.16
CA PHE A 50 -4.41 1.39 1.07
C PHE A 50 -5.21 0.10 0.92
N ASN A 51 -4.59 -1.06 1.18
CA ASN A 51 -5.19 -2.38 0.99
C ASN A 51 -5.85 -2.56 -0.39
N ALA A 52 -5.16 -2.15 -1.47
CA ALA A 52 -5.67 -2.17 -2.84
C ALA A 52 -6.95 -1.35 -3.07
N VAL A 53 -7.20 -0.34 -2.24
CA VAL A 53 -8.30 0.61 -2.38
C VAL A 53 -7.74 2.02 -2.44
N VAL A 54 -8.14 2.77 -3.48
CA VAL A 54 -7.83 4.19 -3.62
C VAL A 54 -8.86 5.03 -2.89
N ARG A 55 -8.38 5.98 -2.10
CA ARG A 55 -9.19 6.83 -1.20
C ARG A 55 -8.71 8.28 -1.22
N PRO A 56 -9.57 9.25 -0.85
CA PRO A 56 -9.19 10.65 -0.70
C PRO A 56 -8.17 10.85 0.41
N MET A 57 -7.10 11.63 0.19
CA MET A 57 -6.04 11.84 1.18
C MET A 57 -6.56 12.39 2.51
N ARG A 58 -7.60 13.23 2.51
CA ARG A 58 -8.27 13.73 3.73
C ARG A 58 -8.82 12.64 4.66
N ASP A 59 -9.07 11.43 4.15
CA ASP A 59 -9.62 10.32 4.92
C ASP A 59 -8.50 9.44 5.50
N LEU A 60 -7.22 9.72 5.22
CA LEU A 60 -6.06 8.92 5.61
C LEU A 60 -6.05 8.57 7.10
N GLY A 61 -6.33 9.54 7.97
CA GLY A 61 -6.36 9.36 9.42
C GLY A 61 -7.37 8.31 9.91
N LEU A 62 -8.36 7.93 9.10
CA LEU A 62 -9.34 6.89 9.43
C LEU A 62 -8.79 5.47 9.23
N TYR A 63 -7.68 5.31 8.51
CA TYR A 63 -7.15 4.01 8.10
C TYR A 63 -5.81 3.65 8.74
N LEU A 64 -5.05 4.65 9.19
CA LEU A 64 -3.78 4.42 9.86
C LEU A 64 -4.01 4.07 11.34
N ALA A 65 -3.39 2.98 11.79
CA ALA A 65 -3.31 2.68 13.20
C ALA A 65 -2.23 3.57 13.83
N ARG A 66 -2.62 4.43 14.79
CA ARG A 66 -1.70 5.36 15.46
C ARG A 66 -0.92 4.73 16.61
N ASP A 67 -1.30 3.53 17.06
CA ASP A 67 -0.81 2.92 18.30
C ASP A 67 -0.30 1.48 18.13
N SER A 68 0.23 0.91 19.22
CA SER A 68 0.74 -0.45 19.31
C SER A 68 -0.31 -1.55 19.04
N ASP A 69 -1.60 -1.22 19.03
CA ASP A 69 -2.71 -2.16 18.78
C ASP A 69 -3.19 -2.14 17.31
N TRP A 70 -2.23 -1.99 16.39
CA TRP A 70 -2.45 -1.93 14.94
C TRP A 70 -3.09 -3.20 14.33
N SER A 71 -3.12 -4.29 15.08
CA SER A 71 -3.79 -5.53 14.69
C SER A 71 -4.45 -6.15 15.90
N PRO A 72 -5.70 -6.63 15.79
CA PRO A 72 -6.36 -7.38 16.86
C PRO A 72 -5.80 -8.81 17.02
N TYR A 73 -4.98 -9.29 16.08
CA TYR A 73 -4.51 -10.68 16.04
C TYR A 73 -3.11 -10.80 16.66
N GLU A 74 -3.02 -11.50 17.80
CA GLU A 74 -1.75 -11.71 18.50
C GLU A 74 -0.68 -12.36 17.62
N LYS A 75 -1.08 -13.28 16.73
CA LYS A 75 -0.17 -13.91 15.76
C LYS A 75 0.54 -12.89 14.86
N GLN A 76 -0.16 -11.85 14.41
CA GLN A 76 0.42 -10.80 13.57
C GLN A 76 1.41 -9.94 14.37
N ARG A 77 1.02 -9.55 15.59
CA ARG A 77 1.89 -8.79 16.51
C ARG A 77 3.13 -9.58 16.92
N ALA A 78 2.98 -10.87 17.22
CA ALA A 78 4.09 -11.78 17.54
C ALA A 78 5.05 -11.91 16.35
N TRP A 79 4.54 -12.19 15.14
CA TRP A 79 5.38 -12.32 13.96
C TRP A 79 6.18 -11.05 13.66
N LEU A 80 5.57 -9.87 13.81
CA LEU A 80 6.27 -8.60 13.62
C LEU A 80 7.34 -8.36 14.69
N ARG A 81 7.08 -8.73 15.95
CA ARG A 81 8.07 -8.64 17.05
C ARG A 81 9.25 -9.57 16.82
N ASP A 82 8.99 -10.83 16.47
CA ASP A 82 10.04 -11.82 16.21
C ASP A 82 10.92 -11.41 15.02
N ASN A 83 10.33 -10.71 14.04
CA ASN A 83 11.01 -10.18 12.86
C ASN A 83 11.35 -8.68 12.96
N ASP A 84 11.50 -8.09 14.15
CA ASP A 84 11.75 -6.65 14.26
C ASP A 84 13.07 -6.20 13.60
N ARG A 85 14.09 -7.07 13.55
CA ARG A 85 15.30 -6.80 12.77
C ARG A 85 14.99 -6.68 11.27
N PHE A 86 14.21 -7.63 10.72
CA PHE A 86 13.77 -7.58 9.34
C PHE A 86 12.94 -6.32 9.04
N ARG A 87 12.04 -5.93 9.97
CA ARG A 87 11.32 -4.65 9.86
C ARG A 87 12.28 -3.47 9.68
N ARG A 88 13.31 -3.38 10.52
CA ARG A 88 14.32 -2.31 10.45
C ARG A 88 15.09 -2.35 9.13
N ASP A 89 15.51 -3.54 8.69
CA ASP A 89 16.20 -3.71 7.40
C ASP A 89 15.34 -3.18 6.21
N VAL A 90 14.03 -3.43 6.23
CA VAL A 90 13.09 -2.91 5.21
C VAL A 90 13.01 -1.38 5.25
N LEU A 91 12.83 -0.79 6.45
CA LEU A 91 12.74 0.66 6.62
C LEU A 91 14.05 1.35 6.20
N ASP A 92 15.19 0.80 6.60
CA ASP A 92 16.52 1.32 6.25
C ASP A 92 16.77 1.23 4.75
N ARG A 93 16.34 0.15 4.10
CA ARG A 93 16.42 0.02 2.63
C ARG A 93 15.61 1.11 1.93
N LEU A 94 14.36 1.34 2.34
CA LEU A 94 13.51 2.40 1.76
C LEU A 94 14.07 3.80 2.05
N ALA A 95 14.62 4.02 3.24
CA ALA A 95 15.23 5.28 3.63
C ALA A 95 16.45 5.61 2.75
N THR A 96 17.35 4.64 2.55
CA THR A 96 18.64 4.81 1.87
C THR A 96 18.54 4.73 0.35
N SER A 97 17.69 3.86 -0.17
CA SER A 97 17.66 3.50 -1.59
C SER A 97 16.43 4.08 -2.31
N GLY A 98 15.50 4.66 -1.55
CA GLY A 98 14.28 5.24 -2.07
C GLY A 98 13.20 4.19 -2.39
N PRO A 99 12.18 4.62 -3.15
CA PRO A 99 11.04 3.78 -3.49
C PRO A 99 11.43 2.43 -4.11
N SER A 100 10.83 1.35 -3.62
CA SER A 100 11.16 -0.02 -4.06
C SER A 100 9.91 -0.88 -4.22
N ILE A 101 9.93 -1.80 -5.18
CA ILE A 101 8.95 -2.90 -5.28
C ILE A 101 9.33 -4.05 -4.34
N SER A 102 8.37 -4.87 -3.93
CA SER A 102 8.63 -5.92 -2.93
C SER A 102 9.69 -6.94 -3.38
N ARG A 103 9.80 -7.25 -4.67
CA ARG A 103 10.82 -8.19 -5.18
C ARG A 103 12.26 -7.68 -5.05
N ASP A 104 12.45 -6.37 -4.92
CA ASP A 104 13.78 -5.76 -4.81
C ASP A 104 14.24 -5.60 -3.34
N ILE A 105 13.42 -6.05 -2.39
CA ILE A 105 13.71 -6.02 -0.96
C ILE A 105 14.10 -7.44 -0.53
N ALA A 106 15.29 -7.57 0.06
CA ALA A 106 15.77 -8.84 0.55
C ALA A 106 14.90 -9.34 1.72
N ASP A 107 14.58 -10.63 1.71
CA ASP A 107 13.92 -11.31 2.82
C ASP A 107 14.96 -11.66 3.89
N THR A 108 14.96 -10.91 5.00
CA THR A 108 15.79 -11.19 6.18
C THR A 108 14.96 -11.71 7.36
N SER A 109 13.76 -12.24 7.09
CA SER A 109 12.91 -12.82 8.12
C SER A 109 13.58 -14.01 8.81
N VAL A 110 13.43 -14.07 10.13
CA VAL A 110 13.92 -15.16 10.98
C VAL A 110 12.83 -16.18 11.29
N VAL A 111 11.57 -15.76 11.22
CA VAL A 111 10.39 -16.63 11.32
C VAL A 111 9.50 -16.40 10.12
N PRO A 112 9.15 -17.43 9.33
CA PRO A 112 8.31 -17.28 8.16
C PRO A 112 6.88 -16.91 8.53
N TRP A 113 6.22 -16.16 7.65
CA TRP A 113 4.81 -15.77 7.81
C TRP A 113 3.92 -17.01 7.68
N PRO A 114 3.27 -17.46 8.76
CA PRO A 114 2.49 -18.68 8.72
C PRO A 114 1.10 -18.35 8.18
N SER A 115 0.77 -18.81 6.99
CA SER A 115 -0.56 -18.63 6.39
C SER A 115 -1.06 -19.93 5.77
N THR A 116 -2.36 -20.17 5.82
CA THR A 116 -2.97 -21.38 5.24
C THR A 116 -3.31 -21.22 3.76
N GLY A 117 -2.96 -20.10 3.13
CA GLY A 117 -3.30 -19.79 1.74
C GLY A 117 -2.14 -19.21 0.94
N TRP A 118 -2.47 -18.50 -0.15
CA TRP A 118 -1.53 -17.94 -1.14
C TRP A 118 -0.45 -17.00 -0.59
N THR A 119 -0.61 -16.56 0.66
CA THR A 119 0.35 -15.67 1.34
C THR A 119 1.38 -16.41 2.18
N ASN A 120 1.35 -17.75 2.29
CA ASN A 120 2.38 -18.48 3.05
C ASN A 120 3.78 -18.17 2.52
N ASP A 121 4.72 -17.91 3.43
CA ASP A 121 6.11 -17.52 3.14
C ASP A 121 6.27 -16.24 2.29
N ARG A 122 5.23 -15.42 2.15
CA ARG A 122 5.32 -14.10 1.50
C ARG A 122 5.76 -13.04 2.50
N ASN A 123 6.94 -13.22 3.10
CA ASN A 123 7.42 -12.42 4.24
C ASN A 123 7.57 -10.94 3.92
N VAL A 124 8.23 -10.59 2.81
CA VAL A 124 8.44 -9.19 2.40
C VAL A 124 7.11 -8.49 2.14
N THR A 125 6.22 -9.13 1.37
CA THR A 125 4.88 -8.57 1.10
C THR A 125 4.12 -8.39 2.41
N GLN A 126 4.11 -9.39 3.29
CA GLN A 126 3.38 -9.31 4.55
C GLN A 126 3.95 -8.24 5.50
N MET A 127 5.27 -8.09 5.54
CA MET A 127 5.94 -7.01 6.28
C MET A 127 5.44 -5.65 5.78
N LEU A 128 5.50 -5.38 4.47
CA LEU A 128 5.06 -4.11 3.89
C LEU A 128 3.58 -3.80 4.19
N GLU A 129 2.69 -4.79 4.18
CA GLU A 129 1.29 -4.60 4.58
C GLU A 129 1.16 -4.17 6.05
N PHE A 130 1.91 -4.82 6.97
CA PHE A 130 1.88 -4.46 8.39
C PHE A 130 2.45 -3.06 8.62
N LEU A 131 3.55 -2.71 7.95
CA LEU A 131 4.13 -1.37 8.04
C LEU A 131 3.20 -0.31 7.46
N MET A 132 2.41 -0.63 6.43
CA MET A 132 1.41 0.28 5.88
C MET A 132 0.25 0.53 6.84
N ILE A 133 -0.28 -0.53 7.47
CA ILE A 133 -1.33 -0.39 8.51
C ILE A 133 -0.85 0.50 9.66
N ARG A 134 0.43 0.35 10.03
CA ARG A 134 1.10 1.14 11.08
C ARG A 134 1.50 2.55 10.63
N GLY A 135 1.28 2.91 9.37
CA GLY A 135 1.68 4.21 8.83
C GLY A 135 3.20 4.44 8.77
N GLU A 136 4.00 3.37 8.73
CA GLU A 136 5.47 3.44 8.63
C GLU A 136 5.93 3.47 7.15
N VAL A 137 5.19 2.79 6.27
CA VAL A 137 5.41 2.82 4.82
C VAL A 137 4.10 3.13 4.08
N ALA A 138 4.20 3.49 2.82
CA ALA A 138 3.07 3.81 1.97
C ALA A 138 3.30 3.32 0.54
N ILE A 139 2.21 3.07 -0.18
CA ILE A 139 2.26 2.84 -1.63
C ILE A 139 2.44 4.21 -2.29
N THR A 140 3.59 4.40 -2.93
CA THR A 140 3.92 5.67 -3.59
C THR A 140 3.51 5.68 -5.06
N GLY A 141 3.27 4.51 -5.66
CA GLY A 141 2.84 4.34 -7.04
C GLY A 141 2.89 2.88 -7.48
N ARG A 142 2.82 2.64 -8.80
CA ARG A 142 2.89 1.29 -9.38
C ARG A 142 3.79 1.20 -10.60
N VAL A 143 4.52 0.09 -10.72
CA VAL A 143 5.21 -0.32 -11.95
C VAL A 143 4.51 -1.57 -12.48
N GLY A 144 3.71 -1.41 -13.53
CA GLY A 144 2.80 -2.45 -13.98
C GLY A 144 1.82 -2.85 -12.88
N ARG A 145 1.86 -4.12 -12.44
CA ARG A 145 1.00 -4.64 -11.36
C ARG A 145 1.63 -4.53 -9.97
N GLU A 146 2.91 -4.19 -9.91
CA GLU A 146 3.67 -4.16 -8.65
C GLU A 146 3.50 -2.82 -7.96
N ARG A 147 3.24 -2.87 -6.66
CA ARG A 147 3.22 -1.68 -5.81
C ARG A 147 4.65 -1.24 -5.56
N VAL A 148 4.88 0.05 -5.72
CA VAL A 148 6.10 0.73 -5.29
C VAL A 148 5.85 1.28 -3.90
N TRP A 149 6.73 0.93 -2.96
CA TRP A 149 6.63 1.30 -1.55
C TRP A 149 7.69 2.35 -1.23
N ASP A 150 7.36 3.31 -0.38
CA ASP A 150 8.31 4.27 0.19
C ASP A 150 7.94 4.54 1.66
N LEU A 151 8.77 5.29 2.38
CA LEU A 151 8.47 5.74 3.73
C LEU A 151 7.18 6.59 3.72
N ALA A 152 6.29 6.33 4.68
CA ALA A 152 5.00 7.01 4.75
C ALA A 152 5.15 8.53 4.83
N GLU A 153 6.16 9.03 5.55
CA GLU A 153 6.43 10.46 5.69
C GLU A 153 6.86 11.18 4.38
N ARG A 154 7.22 10.42 3.33
CA ARG A 154 7.53 10.97 2.00
C ARG A 154 6.32 10.96 1.07
N VAL A 155 5.26 10.22 1.43
CA VAL A 155 4.06 10.00 0.59
C VAL A 155 2.86 10.74 1.13
N TYR A 156 2.64 10.65 2.43
CA TYR A 156 1.52 11.29 3.11
C TYR A 156 1.92 12.73 3.49
N PRO A 157 1.00 13.70 3.35
CA PRO A 157 1.26 15.06 3.78
C PRO A 157 1.56 15.09 5.29
N ARG A 158 2.54 15.89 5.68
CA ARG A 158 2.75 16.27 7.09
C ARG A 158 1.73 17.35 7.40
N ASP A 159 0.96 17.17 8.48
CA ASP A 159 -0.02 18.16 8.94
C ASP A 159 0.58 19.57 9.09
#